data_AF-A0A6B3F8B3-F1
#
_entry.id   AF-A0A6B3F8B3-F1
#
_cell.length_a   1.000
_cell.length_b   1.000
_cell.length_c   1.000
_cell.angle_alpha   90.00
_cell.angle_beta   90.00
_cell.angle_gamma   90.00
#
_symmetry.space_group_name_H-M   'P 1'
#
loop_
_entity.id
_entity.type
_entity.pdbx_description
1 polymer ?
#
loop_
_entity_poly.entity_id
_entity_poly.type
_entity_poly.pdbx_seq_one_letter_code
_entity_poly.pdbx_strand_id
1 'polypeptide(L)'
;QGHIGYQAPGKIPVRAKGDDGSLPAPGWDSDYDWQGWIKQDELPWEYDPARGYIVTANQAVVDKDNYPYELTSDWGYGTRSERITDLIKSKIKGGGKI
;
A
#
# COMPACT_ATOMS: atom_id res chain seq x y z
N GLN A 1 4.80 -25.13 2.39
CA GLN A 1 3.73 -24.66 3.30
C GLN A 1 4.40 -23.86 4.42
N GLY A 2 3.96 -22.62 4.66
CA GLY A 2 4.68 -21.65 5.49
C GLY A 2 5.03 -20.34 4.77
N HIS A 3 4.66 -20.22 3.49
CA HIS A 3 4.83 -18.98 2.74
C HIS A 3 3.89 -17.90 3.26
N ILE A 4 4.37 -16.65 3.27
CA ILE A 4 3.58 -15.48 3.63
C ILE A 4 3.60 -14.48 2.48
N GLY A 5 2.50 -13.76 2.30
CA GLY A 5 2.41 -12.73 1.29
C GLY A 5 1.39 -11.66 1.62
N TYR A 6 1.56 -10.53 0.97
CA TYR A 6 0.62 -9.42 0.96
C TYR A 6 0.39 -9.00 -0.49
N GLN A 7 -0.86 -8.68 -0.78
CA GLN A 7 -1.28 -8.06 -2.01
C GLN A 7 -2.19 -6.92 -1.62
N ALA A 8 -1.90 -5.70 -2.06
CA ALA A 8 -2.87 -4.62 -2.01
C ALA A 8 -4.05 -5.01 -2.92
N PRO A 9 -5.25 -5.27 -2.37
CA PRO A 9 -6.38 -5.67 -3.17
C PRO A 9 -7.07 -4.43 -3.73
N GLY A 10 -7.66 -4.53 -4.92
CA GLY A 10 -8.55 -3.50 -5.43
C GLY A 10 -8.50 -3.34 -6.93
N LYS A 11 -9.44 -2.54 -7.44
CA LYS A 11 -9.45 -2.05 -8.82
C LYS A 11 -9.31 -0.54 -8.75
N ILE A 12 -8.10 -0.04 -8.99
CA ILE A 12 -7.73 1.35 -8.71
C ILE A 12 -7.61 2.09 -10.05
N PRO A 13 -8.35 3.19 -10.24
CA PRO A 13 -8.32 3.91 -11.50
C PRO A 13 -7.02 4.68 -11.67
N VAL A 14 -6.53 4.78 -12.91
CA VAL A 14 -5.50 5.76 -13.27
C VAL A 14 -6.25 7.08 -13.51
N ARG A 15 -6.09 8.04 -12.59
CA ARG A 15 -6.77 9.33 -12.68
C ARG A 15 -6.06 10.28 -13.63
N ALA A 16 -6.77 11.32 -14.03
CA ALA A 16 -6.22 12.41 -14.83
C ALA A 16 -5.09 13.14 -14.08
N LYS A 17 -4.22 13.81 -14.85
CA LYS A 17 -3.08 14.54 -14.26
C LYS A 17 -3.59 15.64 -13.32
N GLY A 18 -3.12 15.61 -12.08
CA GLY A 18 -3.49 16.59 -11.05
C GLY A 18 -4.77 16.25 -10.28
N ASP A 19 -5.41 15.12 -10.57
CA ASP A 19 -6.49 14.55 -9.78
C ASP A 19 -5.95 13.40 -8.90
N ASP A 20 -5.85 13.63 -7.60
CA ASP A 20 -5.46 12.64 -6.61
C ASP A 20 -6.66 11.93 -5.95
N GLY A 21 -7.89 12.27 -6.35
CA GLY A 21 -9.12 11.72 -5.81
C GLY A 21 -9.53 12.27 -4.43
N SER A 22 -8.85 13.31 -3.92
CA SER A 22 -9.21 13.95 -2.65
C SER A 22 -10.42 14.88 -2.75
N LEU A 23 -10.76 15.34 -3.96
CA LEU A 23 -11.86 16.25 -4.24
C LEU A 23 -12.70 15.76 -5.43
N PRO A 24 -13.97 16.20 -5.56
CA PRO A 24 -14.76 15.93 -6.76
C PRO A 24 -14.09 16.49 -8.03
N ALA A 25 -14.03 15.66 -9.08
CA ALA A 25 -13.54 16.07 -10.39
C ALA A 25 -14.69 16.64 -11.27
N PRO A 26 -14.41 17.59 -12.19
CA PRO A 26 -15.37 18.09 -13.18
C PRO A 26 -15.89 17.00 -14.13
N GLY A 27 -17.03 16.37 -13.81
CA GLY A 27 -17.58 15.28 -14.62
C GLY A 27 -18.14 15.67 -15.99
N TRP A 28 -18.14 16.96 -16.35
CA TRP A 28 -18.51 17.45 -17.67
C TRP A 28 -17.31 17.62 -18.62
N ASP A 29 -16.09 17.47 -18.11
CA ASP A 29 -14.84 17.67 -18.84
C ASP A 29 -14.11 16.33 -18.97
N SER A 30 -13.99 15.83 -20.20
CA SER A 30 -13.37 14.52 -20.49
C SER A 30 -11.88 14.48 -20.12
N ASP A 31 -11.23 15.63 -19.94
CA ASP A 31 -9.84 15.68 -19.47
C ASP A 31 -9.70 15.11 -18.04
N TYR A 32 -10.80 14.98 -17.29
CA TYR A 32 -10.85 14.39 -15.95
C TYR A 32 -11.31 12.92 -15.93
N ASP A 33 -11.58 12.32 -17.09
CA ASP A 33 -11.95 10.91 -17.17
C ASP A 33 -10.81 10.00 -16.67
N TRP A 34 -11.18 8.86 -16.09
CA TRP A 34 -10.20 7.84 -15.74
C TRP A 34 -9.55 7.25 -16.99
N GLN A 35 -8.23 7.18 -16.99
CA GLN A 35 -7.39 6.72 -18.10
C GLN A 35 -7.22 5.19 -18.12
N GLY A 36 -8.05 4.47 -17.36
CA GLY A 36 -8.01 3.03 -17.20
C GLY A 36 -7.85 2.63 -15.74
N TRP A 37 -7.26 1.45 -15.52
CA TRP A 37 -7.05 0.84 -14.21
C TRP A 37 -5.59 0.43 -14.08
N ILE A 38 -5.02 0.57 -12.88
CA ILE A 38 -3.70 -0.01 -12.57
C ILE A 38 -3.80 -1.52 -12.78
N LYS A 39 -2.83 -2.12 -13.48
CA LYS A 39 -2.84 -3.57 -13.72
C LYS A 39 -2.57 -4.33 -12.42
N GLN A 40 -3.11 -5.54 -12.33
CA GLN A 40 -3.01 -6.35 -11.12
C GLN A 40 -1.56 -6.66 -10.71
N ASP A 41 -0.67 -6.87 -11.68
CA ASP A 41 0.75 -7.16 -11.49
C ASP A 41 1.57 -5.91 -11.15
N GLU A 42 0.99 -4.72 -11.31
CA GLU A 42 1.59 -3.45 -10.92
C GLU A 42 1.16 -3.01 -9.51
N LEU A 43 0.11 -3.61 -8.94
CA LEU A 43 -0.34 -3.30 -7.57
C LEU A 43 0.70 -3.75 -6.54
N PRO A 44 0.87 -3.02 -5.41
CA PRO A 44 1.86 -3.37 -4.40
C PRO A 44 1.63 -4.78 -3.84
N TRP A 45 2.70 -5.57 -3.81
CA TRP A 45 2.69 -6.91 -3.25
C TRP A 45 4.03 -7.24 -2.64
N GLU A 46 4.04 -8.27 -1.81
CA GLU A 46 5.25 -8.81 -1.23
C GLU A 46 5.05 -10.29 -0.93
N TYR A 47 6.09 -11.11 -1.12
CA TYR A 47 6.04 -12.55 -0.90
C TYR A 47 7.33 -13.02 -0.25
N ASP A 48 7.22 -13.84 0.80
CA ASP A 48 8.31 -14.39 1.58
C ASP A 48 9.45 -13.40 1.87
N PRO A 49 9.15 -12.23 2.47
CA PRO A 49 10.18 -11.24 2.72
C PRO A 49 11.21 -11.79 3.71
N ALA A 50 12.49 -11.48 3.48
CA ALA A 50 13.62 -11.99 4.27
C ALA A 50 13.50 -11.71 5.78
N ARG A 51 12.77 -10.67 6.18
CA ARG A 51 12.50 -10.34 7.59
C ARG A 51 11.55 -11.33 8.29
N GLY A 52 10.86 -12.19 7.54
CA GLY A 52 10.04 -13.27 8.07
C GLY A 52 8.65 -12.88 8.58
N TYR A 53 8.22 -11.63 8.37
CA TYR A 53 6.88 -11.17 8.79
C TYR A 53 6.39 -10.01 7.90
N ILE A 54 5.06 -9.82 7.87
CA ILE A 54 4.39 -8.72 7.17
C ILE A 54 3.48 -8.00 8.17
N VAL A 55 3.46 -6.67 8.14
CA VAL A 55 2.59 -5.84 9.01
C VAL A 55 1.79 -4.89 8.14
N THR A 56 0.46 -4.98 8.24
CA THR A 56 -0.47 -4.03 7.63
C THR A 56 -1.41 -3.48 8.70
N ALA A 57 -1.41 -2.16 8.86
CA ALA A 57 -2.23 -1.44 9.82
C ALA A 57 -2.59 -0.04 9.27
N ASN A 58 -3.02 0.01 8.00
CA ASN A 58 -3.44 1.21 7.28
C ASN A 58 -2.39 2.32 7.17
N GLN A 59 -1.10 2.01 7.35
CA GLN A 59 -0.01 2.89 6.97
C GLN A 59 0.14 2.94 5.45
N ALA A 60 0.89 3.92 4.94
CA ALA A 60 1.26 3.98 3.53
C ALA A 60 1.88 2.64 3.07
N VAL A 61 1.35 2.10 1.97
CA VAL A 61 1.76 0.78 1.45
C VAL A 61 2.97 0.85 0.52
N VAL A 62 3.23 2.02 -0.04
CA VAL A 62 4.33 2.28 -0.97
C VAL A 62 5.09 3.53 -0.57
N ASP A 63 6.34 3.60 -1.02
CA ASP A 63 7.06 4.85 -1.10
C ASP A 63 6.55 5.63 -2.32
N LYS A 64 5.98 6.82 -2.09
CA LYS A 64 5.39 7.64 -3.16
C LYS A 64 6.44 8.09 -4.19
N ASP A 65 7.70 8.21 -3.79
CA ASP A 65 8.76 8.69 -4.68
C ASP A 65 9.20 7.60 -5.67
N ASN A 66 8.89 6.33 -5.37
CA ASN A 66 9.32 5.16 -6.13
C ASN A 66 8.18 4.39 -6.79
N TYR A 67 6.92 4.59 -6.36
CA TYR A 67 5.76 3.93 -6.95
C TYR A 67 5.01 4.87 -7.90
N PRO A 68 4.77 4.48 -9.17
CA PRO A 68 4.38 5.42 -10.23
C PRO A 68 2.90 5.81 -10.22
N TYR A 69 2.07 5.18 -9.37
CA TYR A 69 0.62 5.38 -9.37
C TYR A 69 0.14 5.97 -8.05
N GLU A 70 -0.85 6.86 -8.12
CA GLU A 70 -1.55 7.37 -6.95
C GLU A 70 -2.56 6.32 -6.43
N LEU A 71 -2.38 5.88 -5.19
CA LEU A 71 -3.29 4.91 -4.55
C LEU A 71 -4.29 5.62 -3.62
N THR A 72 -3.77 6.50 -2.77
CA THR A 72 -4.49 7.33 -1.80
C THR A 72 -3.47 8.28 -1.21
N SER A 73 -3.87 9.51 -0.89
CA SER A 73 -3.10 10.47 -0.08
C SER A 73 -3.50 10.48 1.40
N ASP A 74 -4.53 9.71 1.75
CA ASP A 74 -5.04 9.54 3.12
C ASP A 74 -4.65 8.17 3.66
N TRP A 75 -3.70 8.16 4.60
CA TRP A 75 -3.21 6.97 5.29
C TRP A 75 -3.00 7.27 6.77
N GLY A 76 -3.06 6.23 7.60
CA GLY A 76 -2.71 6.36 9.00
C GLY A 76 -1.24 6.71 9.18
N TYR A 77 -0.93 7.50 10.22
CA TYR A 77 0.45 7.92 10.55
C TYR A 77 1.46 6.79 10.83
N GLY A 78 1.05 5.53 10.78
CA GLY A 78 1.94 4.38 10.95
C GLY A 78 2.21 3.95 12.40
N THR A 79 1.66 4.63 13.40
CA THR A 79 1.89 4.30 14.82
C THR A 79 1.50 2.86 15.19
N ARG A 80 0.41 2.34 14.61
CA ARG A 80 -0.01 0.94 14.83
C ARG A 80 0.95 -0.04 14.19
N SER A 81 1.35 0.18 12.93
CA SER A 81 2.29 -0.70 12.23
C SER A 81 3.67 -0.67 12.87
N GLU A 82 4.11 0.49 13.32
CA GLU A 82 5.36 0.66 14.07
C GLU A 82 5.30 -0.12 15.37
N ARG A 83 4.23 0.05 16.17
CA ARG A 83 4.09 -0.66 17.44
C ARG A 83 4.03 -2.17 17.27
N ILE A 84 3.31 -2.67 16.27
CA ILE A 84 3.28 -4.11 15.96
C ILE A 84 4.68 -4.58 15.57
N THR A 85 5.38 -3.83 14.73
CA THR A 85 6.75 -4.13 14.30
C THR A 85 7.70 -4.20 15.49
N ASP A 86 7.62 -3.26 16.43
CA ASP A 86 8.46 -3.24 17.64
C ASP A 86 8.20 -4.45 18.54
N LEU A 87 6.94 -4.84 18.71
CA LEU A 87 6.58 -6.01 19.49
C LEU A 87 7.10 -7.30 18.84
N ILE A 88 6.97 -7.43 17.53
CA ILE A 88 7.54 -8.55 16.76
C ILE A 88 9.05 -8.59 16.96
N LYS A 89 9.75 -7.47 16.69
CA LYS A 89 11.21 -7.36 16.86
C LYS A 89 11.66 -7.70 18.29
N SER A 90 10.92 -7.23 19.30
CA SER A 90 11.18 -7.54 20.70
C SER A 90 11.02 -9.03 21.01
N LYS A 91 10.01 -9.69 20.45
CA LYS A 91 9.75 -11.13 20.66
C LYS A 91 10.78 -12.02 19.99
N ILE A 92 11.26 -11.68 18.80
CA ILE A 92 12.27 -12.48 18.08
C ILE A 92 13.70 -12.21 18.57
N LYS A 93 13.92 -11.12 19.30
CA LYS A 93 15.22 -10.81 19.89
C LYS A 93 15.67 -11.97 20.79
N GLY A 94 16.85 -12.53 20.49
CA GLY A 94 17.39 -13.68 21.22
C GLY A 94 16.88 -15.05 20.75
N GLY A 95 16.28 -15.13 19.56
CA GLY A 95 15.87 -16.41 18.94
C GLY A 95 14.45 -16.85 19.29
N GLY A 96 13.62 -15.95 19.83
CA GLY A 96 12.18 -16.19 19.99
C GLY A 96 11.47 -16.34 18.63
N LYS A 97 10.29 -16.97 18.65
CA LYS A 97 9.49 -17.24 17.45
C LYS A 97 8.11 -16.59 17.55
N ILE A 98 7.50 -16.33 16.39
CA ILE A 98 6.14 -15.80 16.22
C ILE A 98 5.48 -16.67 15.15
#